data_AF-A0A2I0XDA4-F1
#
_entry.id   AF-A0A2I0XDA4-F1
#
_cell.length_a   1.000
_cell.length_b   1.000
_cell.length_c   1.000
_cell.angle_alpha   90.00
_cell.angle_beta   90.00
_cell.angle_gamma   90.00
#
_symmetry.space_group_name_H-M   'P 1'
#
loop_
_entity.id
_entity.type
_entity.pdbx_description
1 polymer ?
#
loop_
_entity_poly.entity_id
_entity_poly.type
_entity_poly.pdbx_seq_one_letter_code
_entity_poly.pdbx_strand_id
1 'polypeptide(L)'
;MAESFNSWIEEARNKSNVDLIDMIRGMMMEQRSQCKLHSASWKGPLVPFVEDYIRDVTTRKEYFIIRQSTSTKAEVEGSFERHEVDIENHFCNCGFWKLYGLPRMHSVAFVGTNCHNLWHTYVDEHYYSYKLVI
;
A
#
# COMPACT_ATOMS: atom_id res chain seq x y z
N MET A 1 -1.42 12.16 -20.54
CA MET A 1 -2.51 11.30 -20.01
C MET A 1 -3.88 11.66 -20.58
N ALA A 2 -4.22 12.94 -20.77
CA ALA A 2 -5.51 13.33 -21.35
C ALA A 2 -5.69 12.87 -22.81
N GLU A 3 -4.63 12.92 -23.63
CA GLU A 3 -4.72 12.57 -25.06
C GLU A 3 -5.01 11.09 -25.32
N SER A 4 -4.38 10.18 -24.57
CA SER A 4 -4.62 8.74 -24.69
C SER A 4 -6.02 8.35 -24.20
N PHE A 5 -6.52 9.02 -23.17
CA PHE A 5 -7.87 8.78 -22.66
C PHE A 5 -8.94 9.32 -23.61
N ASN A 6 -8.72 10.50 -24.19
CA ASN A 6 -9.65 11.11 -25.13
C ASN A 6 -9.72 10.34 -26.46
N SER A 7 -8.61 9.79 -26.97
CA SER A 7 -8.65 8.96 -28.17
C SER A 7 -9.41 7.64 -27.94
N TRP A 8 -9.30 7.05 -26.75
CA TRP A 8 -10.06 5.85 -26.39
C TRP A 8 -11.56 6.13 -26.27
N ILE A 9 -11.93 7.26 -25.66
CA ILE A 9 -13.35 7.67 -25.58
C ILE A 9 -13.92 7.92 -26.97
N GLU A 10 -13.15 8.51 -27.87
CA GLU A 10 -13.56 8.75 -29.26
C GLU A 10 -13.76 7.44 -30.02
N GLU A 11 -12.83 6.49 -29.88
CA GLU A 11 -12.91 5.18 -30.52
C GLU A 11 -14.06 4.32 -29.97
N ALA A 12 -14.37 4.45 -28.67
CA ALA A 12 -15.48 3.75 -28.02
C ALA A 12 -16.86 4.31 -28.44
N ARG A 13 -16.96 5.61 -28.74
CA ARG A 13 -18.25 6.31 -28.91
C ARG A 13 -19.13 5.76 -30.04
N ASN A 14 -18.52 5.16 -31.06
CA ASN A 14 -19.19 4.67 -32.26
C ASN A 14 -19.25 3.14 -32.35
N LYS A 15 -18.86 2.42 -31.29
CA LYS A 15 -18.81 0.96 -31.24
C LYS A 15 -20.13 0.37 -30.71
N SER A 16 -20.50 -0.81 -31.20
CA SER A 16 -21.63 -1.54 -30.62
C SER A 16 -21.27 -2.03 -29.20
N ASN A 17 -22.26 -2.40 -28.39
CA ASN A 17 -22.01 -2.95 -27.05
C ASN A 17 -21.07 -4.16 -27.07
N VAL A 18 -21.14 -4.99 -28.11
CA VAL A 18 -20.28 -6.17 -28.27
C VAL A 18 -18.83 -5.74 -28.51
N ASP A 19 -18.63 -4.79 -29.42
CA ASP A 19 -17.30 -4.27 -29.75
C ASP A 19 -16.64 -3.53 -28.57
N LEU A 20 -17.45 -2.84 -27.74
CA LEU A 20 -16.99 -2.21 -26.51
C LEU A 20 -16.50 -3.23 -25.47
N ILE A 21 -17.24 -4.33 -25.28
CA ILE A 21 -16.84 -5.41 -24.37
C ILE A 21 -15.55 -6.07 -24.85
N ASP A 22 -15.42 -6.33 -26.15
CA ASP A 22 -14.21 -6.92 -26.72
C ASP A 22 -13.01 -5.96 -26.62
N MET A 23 -13.22 -4.65 -26.82
CA MET A 23 -12.21 -3.63 -26.60
C MET A 23 -11.73 -3.62 -25.14
N ILE A 24 -12.65 -3.58 -24.16
CA ILE A 24 -12.31 -3.65 -22.73
C ILE A 24 -11.55 -4.93 -22.40
N ARG A 25 -12.00 -6.08 -22.95
CA ARG A 25 -11.30 -7.36 -22.76
C ARG A 25 -9.86 -7.30 -23.28
N GLY A 26 -9.66 -6.75 -24.48
CA GLY A 26 -8.33 -6.55 -25.07
C GLY A 26 -7.44 -5.67 -24.19
N MET A 27 -7.98 -4.56 -23.67
CA MET A 27 -7.25 -3.67 -22.76
C MET A 27 -6.88 -4.36 -21.45
N MET A 28 -7.79 -5.13 -20.85
CA MET A 28 -7.52 -5.90 -19.64
C MET A 28 -6.44 -6.98 -19.87
N MET A 29 -6.44 -7.62 -21.05
CA MET A 29 -5.41 -8.59 -21.43
C MET A 29 -4.04 -7.93 -21.58
N GLU A 30 -3.95 -6.80 -22.27
CA GLU A 30 -2.71 -6.03 -22.43
C GLU A 30 -2.18 -5.60 -21.06
N GLN A 31 -3.02 -4.97 -20.22
CA GLN A 31 -2.65 -4.56 -18.86
C GLN A 31 -2.16 -5.74 -18.03
N ARG A 32 -2.84 -6.90 -18.10
CA ARG A 32 -2.40 -8.11 -17.39
C ARG A 32 -1.03 -8.61 -17.87
N SER A 33 -0.78 -8.56 -19.18
CA SER A 33 0.52 -8.93 -19.76
C SER A 33 1.63 -8.02 -19.26
N GLN A 34 1.42 -6.70 -19.29
CA GLN A 34 2.37 -5.71 -18.79
C GLN A 34 2.61 -5.87 -17.28
N CYS A 35 1.55 -6.07 -16.48
CA CYS A 35 1.67 -6.35 -15.06
C CYS A 35 2.53 -7.58 -14.78
N LYS A 36 2.35 -8.68 -15.53
CA LYS A 36 3.14 -9.91 -15.38
C LYS A 36 4.62 -9.70 -15.69
N LEU A 37 4.93 -8.95 -16.77
CA LEU A 37 6.30 -8.60 -17.12
C LEU A 37 6.96 -7.74 -16.05
N HIS A 38 6.23 -6.74 -15.53
CA HIS A 38 6.72 -5.89 -14.44
C HIS A 38 6.92 -6.67 -13.14
N SER A 39 5.96 -7.51 -12.76
CA SER A 39 6.03 -8.29 -11.51
C SER A 39 7.18 -9.29 -11.51
N ALA A 40 7.54 -9.84 -12.68
CA ALA A 40 8.69 -10.73 -12.83
C ALA A 40 10.04 -10.07 -12.45
N SER A 41 10.12 -8.74 -12.49
CA SER A 41 11.32 -7.98 -12.11
C SER A 41 11.41 -7.65 -10.61
N TRP A 42 10.33 -7.87 -9.84
CA TRP A 42 10.29 -7.53 -8.42
C TRP A 42 11.14 -8.51 -7.61
N LYS A 43 12.05 -7.96 -6.80
CA LYS A 43 13.02 -8.72 -5.99
C LYS A 43 12.65 -8.78 -4.51
N GLY A 44 11.81 -7.86 -4.05
CA GLY A 44 11.42 -7.71 -2.65
C GLY A 44 10.24 -8.60 -2.26
N PRO A 45 10.02 -8.81 -0.94
CA PRO A 45 8.88 -9.56 -0.43
C PRO A 45 7.55 -8.84 -0.69
N LEU A 46 7.58 -7.52 -0.81
CA LEU A 46 6.40 -6.67 -1.04
C LEU A 46 6.41 -6.09 -2.46
N VAL A 47 5.25 -5.61 -2.89
CA VAL A 47 5.16 -4.83 -4.13
C VAL A 47 5.97 -3.52 -4.01
N PRO A 48 6.67 -3.06 -5.07
CA PRO A 48 7.54 -1.89 -5.01
C PRO A 48 6.85 -0.62 -4.48
N PHE A 49 5.58 -0.41 -4.82
CA PHE A 49 4.81 0.73 -4.33
C PHE A 49 4.72 0.75 -2.79
N VAL A 50 4.57 -0.42 -2.15
CA VAL A 50 4.50 -0.52 -0.70
C VAL A 50 5.88 -0.39 -0.06
N GLU A 51 6.92 -0.94 -0.69
CA GLU A 51 8.30 -0.73 -0.23
C GLU A 51 8.67 0.77 -0.26
N ASP A 52 8.27 1.48 -1.33
CA ASP A 52 8.46 2.92 -1.46
C ASP A 52 7.66 3.69 -0.41
N TYR A 53 6.40 3.31 -0.15
CA TYR A 53 5.58 3.90 0.90
C TYR A 53 6.22 3.73 2.29
N ILE A 54 6.65 2.51 2.63
CA ILE A 54 7.31 2.21 3.91
C ILE A 54 8.58 3.03 4.04
N ARG A 55 9.39 3.11 2.98
CA ARG A 55 10.60 3.93 2.97
C ARG A 55 10.29 5.40 3.19
N ASP A 56 9.25 5.95 2.55
CA ASP A 56 8.84 7.33 2.75
C ASP A 56 8.42 7.59 4.19
N VAL A 57 7.48 6.81 4.73
CA VAL A 57 6.95 7.03 6.09
C VAL A 57 8.00 6.82 7.18
N THR A 58 8.93 5.89 6.99
CA THR A 58 10.03 5.63 7.95
C THR A 58 11.12 6.68 7.91
N THR A 59 11.29 7.39 6.79
CA THR A 59 12.32 8.43 6.62
C THR A 59 11.82 9.82 7.04
N ARG A 60 10.49 10.00 7.17
CA ARG A 60 9.91 11.23 7.69
C ARG A 60 10.40 11.50 9.12
N LYS A 61 10.95 12.69 9.33
CA LYS A 61 11.40 13.15 10.65
C LYS A 61 10.27 13.85 11.37
N GLU A 62 9.39 13.05 11.96
CA GLU A 62 8.36 13.53 12.88
C GLU A 62 8.71 13.10 14.31
N TYR A 63 8.44 14.01 15.26
CA TYR A 63 8.72 13.76 16.66
C TYR A 63 7.45 13.26 17.35
N PHE A 64 7.52 12.04 17.87
CA PHE A 64 6.46 11.43 18.66
C PHE A 64 6.96 11.12 20.07
N ILE A 65 6.10 11.31 21.07
CA ILE A 65 6.30 10.81 22.42
C ILE A 65 5.61 9.46 22.52
N ILE A 66 6.37 8.41 22.80
CA ILE A 66 5.86 7.04 22.87
C ILE A 66 5.76 6.63 24.35
N ARG A 67 4.54 6.34 24.81
CA ARG A 67 4.27 5.76 26.14
C ARG A 67 3.87 4.32 25.98
N GLN A 68 4.88 3.45 26.05
CA GLN A 68 4.70 2.02 25.91
C GLN A 68 4.01 1.42 27.14
N SER A 69 2.95 0.63 26.93
CA SER A 69 2.25 -0.08 27.99
C SER A 69 2.64 -1.57 28.03
N THR A 70 2.87 -2.17 26.87
CA THR A 70 3.33 -3.55 26.71
C THR A 70 4.32 -3.66 25.55
N SER A 71 4.92 -4.82 25.33
CA SER A 71 5.78 -5.04 24.15
C SER A 71 5.07 -4.75 22.82
N THR A 72 3.75 -4.90 22.75
CA THR A 72 2.96 -4.76 21.52
C THR A 72 2.01 -3.57 21.52
N LYS A 73 1.87 -2.85 22.63
CA LYS A 73 0.95 -1.71 22.75
C LYS A 73 1.62 -0.46 23.28
N ALA A 74 1.27 0.67 22.68
CA ALA A 74 1.72 1.97 23.13
C ALA A 74 0.69 3.06 22.80
N GLU A 75 0.76 4.13 23.57
CA GLU A 75 0.15 5.40 23.22
C GLU A 75 1.22 6.27 22.56
N VAL A 76 0.94 6.75 21.35
CA VAL A 76 1.83 7.57 20.54
C VAL A 76 1.24 8.97 20.44
N GLU A 77 1.92 9.95 21.02
CA GLU A 77 1.51 11.35 21.04
C GLU A 77 2.34 12.16 20.04
N GLY A 78 1.67 12.74 19.05
CA GLY A 78 2.22 13.74 18.13
C GLY A 78 1.94 15.16 18.61
N SER A 79 2.17 16.14 17.74
CA SER A 79 2.01 17.57 18.10
C SER A 79 0.57 18.00 18.39
N PHE A 80 -0.42 17.33 17.79
CA PHE A 80 -1.84 17.72 17.89
C PHE A 80 -2.77 16.57 18.24
N GLU A 81 -2.28 15.33 18.19
CA GLU A 81 -3.10 14.13 18.32
C GLU A 81 -2.37 13.03 19.06
N ARG A 82 -3.14 12.09 19.59
CA ARG A 82 -2.66 10.97 20.37
C ARG A 82 -3.39 9.71 19.98
N HIS A 83 -2.63 8.66 19.72
CA HIS A 83 -3.14 7.42 19.15
C HIS A 83 -2.72 6.21 19.96
N GLU A 84 -3.68 5.33 20.23
CA GLU A 84 -3.38 3.98 20.67
C GLU A 84 -2.92 3.16 19.47
N VAL A 85 -1.80 2.47 19.63
CA VAL A 85 -1.22 1.55 18.65
C VAL A 85 -1.08 0.17 19.29
N ASP A 86 -1.55 -0.84 18.57
CA ASP A 86 -1.37 -2.25 18.89
C ASP A 86 -0.76 -2.94 17.66
N ILE A 87 0.55 -3.23 17.73
CA ILE A 87 1.32 -3.77 16.60
C ILE A 87 1.08 -5.25 16.39
N GLU A 88 0.59 -5.98 17.39
CA GLU A 88 0.24 -7.40 17.26
C GLU A 88 -1.07 -7.56 16.47
N ASN A 89 -2.02 -6.66 16.70
CA ASN A 89 -3.31 -6.67 16.03
C ASN A 89 -3.38 -5.79 14.77
N HIS A 90 -2.25 -5.25 14.31
CA HIS A 90 -2.17 -4.31 13.18
C HIS A 90 -3.20 -3.18 13.31
N PHE A 91 -3.20 -2.53 14.47
CA PHE A 91 -4.21 -1.56 14.84
C PHE A 91 -3.61 -0.22 15.24
N CYS A 92 -4.27 0.84 14.79
CA CYS A 92 -4.14 2.18 15.32
C CYS A 92 -5.52 2.81 15.31
N ASN A 93 -5.88 3.53 16.38
CA ASN A 93 -7.18 4.19 16.47
C ASN A 93 -7.38 5.32 15.42
N CYS A 94 -6.35 5.70 14.65
CA CYS A 94 -6.50 6.54 13.47
C CYS A 94 -7.20 5.83 12.29
N GLY A 95 -7.42 4.51 12.38
CA GLY A 95 -8.13 3.69 11.41
C GLY A 95 -7.32 3.30 10.16
N PHE A 96 -6.22 4.01 9.86
CA PHE A 96 -5.47 3.82 8.63
C PHE A 96 -4.97 2.37 8.45
N TRP A 97 -4.42 1.76 9.50
CA TRP A 97 -3.88 0.41 9.39
C TRP A 97 -4.95 -0.64 9.11
N LYS A 98 -6.13 -0.52 9.73
CA LYS A 98 -7.25 -1.44 9.45
C LYS A 98 -7.85 -1.23 8.07
N LEU A 99 -7.86 0.01 7.57
CA LEU A 99 -8.44 0.33 6.27
C LEU A 99 -7.53 -0.04 5.10
N TYR A 100 -6.23 0.26 5.22
CA TYR A 100 -5.27 0.10 4.13
C TYR A 100 -4.34 -1.10 4.32
N GLY A 101 -4.36 -1.79 5.46
CA GLY A 101 -3.44 -2.90 5.73
C GLY A 101 -1.97 -2.47 5.88
N LEU A 102 -1.72 -1.17 6.07
CA LEU A 102 -0.38 -0.59 6.15
C LEU A 102 -0.22 0.27 7.41
N PRO A 103 0.93 0.21 8.11
CA PRO A 103 1.17 1.07 9.25
C PRO A 103 1.35 2.52 8.78
N ARG A 104 0.68 3.47 9.46
CA ARG A 104 0.87 4.92 9.26
C ARG A 104 1.95 5.45 10.22
N MET A 105 2.21 6.76 10.19
CA MET A 105 3.28 7.45 10.91
C MET A 105 3.32 7.12 12.43
N HIS A 106 2.16 7.04 13.10
CA HIS A 106 2.07 6.65 14.52
C HIS A 106 2.56 5.22 14.78
N SER A 107 2.07 4.29 13.96
CA SER A 107 2.44 2.88 14.03
C SER A 107 3.91 2.67 13.70
N VAL A 108 4.40 3.37 12.67
CA VAL A 108 5.79 3.36 12.24
C VAL A 108 6.70 3.89 13.35
N ALA A 109 6.32 4.98 14.03
CA ALA A 109 7.09 5.51 15.14
C ALA A 109 7.28 4.48 16.26
N PHE A 110 6.21 3.77 16.65
CA PHE A 110 6.30 2.75 17.69
C PHE A 110 7.01 1.46 17.22
N VAL A 111 6.81 1.01 15.99
CA VAL A 111 7.56 -0.12 15.43
C VAL A 111 9.06 0.21 15.38
N GLY A 112 9.42 1.43 14.98
CA GLY A 112 10.80 1.90 14.90
C GLY A 112 11.55 1.88 16.23
N THR A 113 10.84 2.04 17.37
CA THR A 113 11.47 1.91 18.70
C THR A 113 11.78 0.46 19.09
N ASN A 114 11.14 -0.53 18.47
CA ASN A 114 11.30 -1.94 18.84
C ASN A 114 12.47 -2.65 18.12
N CYS A 115 13.35 -1.92 17.40
CA CYS A 115 14.54 -2.44 16.68
C CYS A 115 14.30 -3.54 15.63
N HIS A 116 13.05 -4.00 15.44
CA HIS A 116 12.67 -5.01 14.46
C HIS A 116 12.40 -4.35 13.11
N ASN A 117 13.42 -4.29 12.25
CA ASN A 117 13.36 -3.73 10.89
C ASN A 117 12.62 -4.60 9.87
N LEU A 118 11.84 -5.60 10.30
CA LEU A 118 11.08 -6.49 9.41
C LEU A 118 9.75 -5.84 9.03
N TRP A 119 9.79 -4.70 8.34
CA TRP A 119 8.57 -3.92 8.00
C TRP A 119 7.49 -4.72 7.27
N HIS A 120 7.89 -5.74 6.52
CA HIS A 120 6.96 -6.63 5.82
C HIS A 120 6.05 -7.43 6.76
N THR A 121 6.40 -7.64 8.04
CA THR A 121 5.52 -8.35 8.99
C THR A 121 4.35 -7.50 9.45
N TYR A 122 4.43 -6.19 9.29
CA TYR A 122 3.40 -5.22 9.70
C TYR A 122 2.45 -4.84 8.55
N VAL A 123 2.62 -5.48 7.41
CA VAL A 123 1.89 -5.21 6.17
C VAL A 123 0.93 -6.36 5.90
N ASP A 124 -0.25 -6.03 5.39
CA ASP A 124 -1.23 -7.02 4.98
C ASP A 124 -0.71 -7.93 3.85
N GLU A 125 -1.09 -9.21 3.90
CA GLU A 125 -0.66 -10.26 2.97
C GLU A 125 -0.96 -9.92 1.49
N HIS A 126 -2.00 -9.10 1.21
CA HIS A 126 -2.37 -8.70 -0.14
C HIS A 126 -1.28 -7.91 -0.88
N TYR A 127 -0.28 -7.37 -0.16
CA TYR A 127 0.82 -6.60 -0.73
C TYR A 127 2.08 -7.42 -1.02
N TYR A 128 2.05 -8.72 -0.80
CA TYR A 128 3.21 -9.57 -1.09
C TYR A 128 3.36 -9.81 -2.60
N SER A 129 4.59 -9.69 -3.09
CA SER A 129 4.91 -9.79 -4.52
C SER A 129 4.52 -11.14 -5.11
N TYR A 130 4.70 -12.24 -4.37
CA TYR A 130 4.37 -13.60 -4.83
C TYR A 130 2.88 -13.82 -5.13
N LYS A 131 1.97 -13.00 -4.59
CA LYS A 131 0.52 -13.07 -4.92
C LYS A 131 0.21 -12.54 -6.32
N LEU A 132 1.10 -11.73 -6.88
CA LEU A 132 0.93 -11.03 -8.15
C LEU A 132 1.82 -11.59 -9.25
N VAL A 133 2.79 -12.45 -8.90
CA VAL A 133 3.57 -13.24 -9.85
C VAL A 133 2.82 -14.54 -10.14
N ILE A 134 2.01 -14.54 -11.20
CA ILE A 134 1.36 -15.74 -11.78
C ILE A 134 1.95 -15.99 -13.17
#